data_AF-A0AAD6QJB3-F1
#
_entry.id   AF-A0AAD6QJB3-F1
#
_cell.length_a   1.000
_cell.length_b   1.000
_cell.length_c   1.000
_cell.angle_alpha   90.00
_cell.angle_beta   90.00
_cell.angle_gamma   90.00
#
_symmetry.space_group_name_H-M   'P 1'
#
loop_
_entity.id
_entity.type
_entity.pdbx_description
1 polymer ?
#
loop_
_entity_poly.entity_id
_entity_poly.type
_entity_poly.pdbx_seq_one_letter_code
_entity_poly.pdbx_strand_id
1 'polypeptide(L)'
;MSLYLIWNHMAIPGDSEHQWIERVKSEGAVPLLDPYNCSNGWASPPGECFMVRGPKYLTTKVKIPGGESLLKPLGFDWIKGSTKITEVLKNRKSRVRKVIDEAFPNGDKPFVWAFNLQVPGKENYSAVAYFVGTEPIPEGSLMDQFLKGDDGFRNSRLKLIANIVKGPWIVRKAVGEQAVCIIGRALSCKYCFDEQFLEVDVDIGSSMVASAIVHLAFGYISMLTVDLAFVIEGQSESELPERLLGALRFSDLNPACASLYEPSPLGSTDNLQSSLPTRLWKSIGQGFSQLLHPVPGAQENGFTSDTAHVNGTSELKEGCEDSKKWILNLLIADSVTFTNESDGYGISGQDPRPPVTCKRKG
;
A
#
# COMPACT_ATOMS: atom_id res chain seq x y z
N MET A 1 -11.86 27.78 -8.79
CA MET A 1 -13.32 27.60 -8.60
C MET A 1 -13.53 27.36 -7.11
N SER A 2 -14.35 28.20 -6.45
CA SER A 2 -14.30 28.35 -4.99
C SER A 2 -14.90 27.13 -4.27
N LEU A 3 -14.10 26.45 -3.43
CA LEU A 3 -14.52 25.35 -2.54
C LEU A 3 -15.66 25.75 -1.58
N TYR A 4 -15.97 27.04 -1.46
CA TYR A 4 -17.09 27.56 -0.67
C TYR A 4 -18.47 27.03 -1.11
N LEU A 5 -18.64 26.59 -2.35
CA LEU A 5 -19.93 26.06 -2.82
C LEU A 5 -20.15 24.58 -2.50
N ILE A 6 -19.11 23.83 -2.14
CA ILE A 6 -19.22 22.38 -1.83
C ILE A 6 -19.86 22.15 -0.45
N TRP A 7 -20.01 23.19 0.37
CA TRP A 7 -20.21 22.99 1.80
C TRP A 7 -21.60 23.24 2.35
N ASN A 8 -22.42 24.05 1.70
CA ASN A 8 -23.41 24.78 2.47
C ASN A 8 -24.65 23.98 2.90
N HIS A 9 -24.81 22.69 2.59
CA HIS A 9 -26.04 21.94 2.90
C HIS A 9 -25.80 20.49 3.39
N MET A 10 -24.88 20.29 4.35
CA MET A 10 -24.87 19.05 5.14
C MET A 10 -25.80 19.17 6.37
N ALA A 11 -27.06 18.76 6.19
CA ALA A 11 -27.99 18.47 7.27
C ALA A 11 -28.40 16.99 7.23
N ILE A 12 -28.29 16.30 8.36
CA ILE A 12 -28.58 14.87 8.59
C ILE A 12 -29.45 14.81 9.88
N PRO A 13 -30.50 13.96 10.06
CA PRO A 13 -30.54 12.53 9.69
C PRO A 13 -31.84 11.95 9.07
N GLY A 14 -31.69 10.82 8.37
CA GLY A 14 -32.79 9.91 7.99
C GLY A 14 -32.27 8.49 7.63
N ASP A 15 -33.12 7.47 7.81
CA ASP A 15 -32.84 6.02 7.61
C ASP A 15 -32.17 5.63 6.27
N SER A 16 -32.23 6.49 5.25
CA SER A 16 -31.58 6.29 3.95
C SER A 16 -30.06 6.46 3.97
N GLU A 17 -29.50 7.21 4.93
CA GLU A 17 -28.06 7.48 5.01
C GLU A 17 -27.26 6.20 5.33
N HIS A 18 -27.79 5.31 6.15
CA HIS A 18 -27.12 4.05 6.44
C HIS A 18 -27.24 3.06 5.28
N GLN A 19 -28.31 3.10 4.49
CA GLN A 19 -28.57 2.08 3.47
C GLN A 19 -27.53 2.10 2.34
N TRP A 20 -27.13 3.27 1.85
CA TRP A 20 -26.14 3.33 0.76
C TRP A 20 -24.74 2.92 1.24
N ILE A 21 -24.35 3.28 2.47
CA ILE A 21 -23.09 2.83 3.08
C ILE A 21 -23.08 1.31 3.21
N GLU A 22 -24.15 0.73 3.74
CA GLU A 22 -24.25 -0.72 3.89
C GLU A 22 -24.26 -1.43 2.53
N ARG A 23 -24.92 -0.87 1.51
CA ARG A 23 -24.82 -1.37 0.12
C ARG A 23 -23.38 -1.33 -0.40
N VAL A 24 -22.65 -0.23 -0.19
CA VAL A 24 -21.22 -0.17 -0.58
C VAL A 24 -20.39 -1.19 0.21
N LYS A 25 -20.69 -1.48 1.46
CA LYS A 25 -19.95 -2.53 2.18
C LYS A 25 -20.29 -3.94 1.71
N SER A 26 -21.56 -4.21 1.40
CA SER A 26 -22.07 -5.55 1.09
C SER A 26 -21.90 -5.96 -0.38
N GLU A 27 -21.92 -5.02 -1.32
CA GLU A 27 -21.83 -5.31 -2.75
C GLU A 27 -20.37 -5.57 -3.21
N GLY A 28 -19.37 -5.32 -2.35
CA GLY A 28 -17.96 -5.60 -2.64
C GLY A 28 -17.65 -7.09 -2.67
N ALA A 29 -16.73 -7.50 -3.55
CA ALA A 29 -16.33 -8.92 -3.67
C ALA A 29 -15.57 -9.44 -2.43
N VAL A 30 -14.93 -8.54 -1.69
CA VAL A 30 -14.28 -8.86 -0.43
C VAL A 30 -15.24 -8.50 0.71
N PRO A 31 -15.64 -9.44 1.57
CA PRO A 31 -16.62 -9.18 2.63
C PRO A 31 -16.03 -8.31 3.74
N LEU A 32 -16.85 -7.38 4.27
CA LEU A 32 -16.55 -6.66 5.50
C LEU A 32 -16.74 -7.59 6.72
N LEU A 33 -15.72 -7.70 7.56
CA LEU A 33 -15.69 -8.58 8.73
C LEU A 33 -15.26 -7.82 10.00
N ASP A 34 -15.40 -8.49 11.14
CA ASP A 34 -14.83 -8.02 12.40
C ASP A 34 -13.29 -8.05 12.34
N PRO A 35 -12.57 -7.01 12.80
CA PRO A 35 -11.12 -6.93 12.70
C PRO A 35 -10.40 -8.07 13.43
N TYR A 36 -10.95 -8.63 14.51
CA TYR A 36 -10.38 -9.76 15.24
C TYR A 36 -10.66 -11.11 14.57
N ASN A 37 -11.62 -11.17 13.64
CA ASN A 37 -11.97 -12.36 12.87
C ASN A 37 -12.12 -12.06 11.36
N CYS A 38 -11.08 -11.46 10.79
CA CYS A 38 -11.07 -11.01 9.41
C CYS A 38 -10.32 -12.01 8.52
N SER A 39 -10.86 -13.20 8.26
CA SER A 39 -10.26 -14.14 7.28
C SER A 39 -10.95 -14.05 5.92
N ASN A 40 -10.18 -13.98 4.84
CA ASN A 40 -10.68 -13.78 3.46
C ASN A 40 -11.58 -12.54 3.31
N GLY A 41 -11.28 -11.47 4.03
CA GLY A 41 -12.13 -10.29 4.12
C GLY A 41 -11.33 -9.01 4.35
N TRP A 42 -12.06 -7.91 4.51
CA TRP A 42 -11.53 -6.64 4.95
C TRP A 42 -12.24 -6.15 6.21
N ALA A 43 -11.59 -5.28 6.98
CA ALA A 43 -12.13 -4.74 8.23
C ALA A 43 -11.60 -3.33 8.51
N SER A 44 -12.17 -2.68 9.54
CA SER A 44 -11.59 -1.46 10.12
C SER A 44 -10.74 -1.85 11.33
N PRO A 45 -9.39 -1.83 11.24
CA PRO A 45 -8.54 -2.11 12.39
C PRO A 45 -8.64 -0.97 13.42
N PRO A 46 -8.41 -1.24 14.73
CA PRO A 46 -8.30 -0.20 15.73
C PRO A 46 -7.18 0.80 15.39
N GLY A 47 -7.45 2.08 15.57
CA GLY A 47 -6.47 3.13 15.24
C GLY A 47 -5.23 3.10 16.14
N GLU A 48 -5.35 2.48 17.31
CA GLU A 48 -4.27 2.25 18.27
C GLU A 48 -3.19 1.31 17.73
N CYS A 49 -3.49 0.55 16.67
CA CYS A 49 -2.50 -0.29 15.97
C CYS A 49 -1.47 0.52 15.17
N PHE A 50 -1.69 1.83 14.99
CA PHE A 50 -0.83 2.70 14.22
C PHE A 50 -0.21 3.77 15.11
N MET A 51 1.11 3.93 15.01
CA MET A 51 1.85 4.93 15.79
C MET A 51 2.07 6.19 14.94
N VAL A 52 1.58 7.33 15.41
CA VAL A 52 1.65 8.62 14.73
C VAL A 52 2.48 9.63 15.53
N ARG A 53 2.95 10.71 14.91
CA ARG A 53 3.73 11.74 15.61
C ARG A 53 2.88 12.42 16.69
N GLY A 54 3.35 12.39 17.94
CA GLY A 54 2.68 13.02 19.06
C GLY A 54 2.78 14.55 19.07
N PRO A 55 2.10 15.25 20.01
CA PRO A 55 1.97 16.71 20.02
C PRO A 55 3.31 17.46 20.06
N LYS A 56 4.34 16.86 20.68
CA LYS A 56 5.69 17.43 20.80
C LYS A 56 6.72 16.66 19.99
N TYR A 57 6.32 15.96 18.92
CA TYR A 57 7.22 15.06 18.19
C TYR A 57 8.45 15.76 17.63
N LEU A 58 8.34 17.01 17.15
CA LEU A 58 9.48 17.71 16.55
C LEU A 58 10.66 17.84 17.52
N THR A 59 10.40 17.97 18.83
CA THR A 59 11.40 18.04 19.89
C THR A 59 11.66 16.70 20.58
N THR A 60 10.61 15.93 20.89
CA THR A 60 10.71 14.70 21.69
C THR A 60 10.93 13.42 20.88
N LYS A 61 10.59 13.44 19.58
CA LYS A 61 10.52 12.26 18.70
C LYS A 61 9.60 11.14 19.21
N VAL A 62 8.69 11.45 20.14
CA VAL A 62 7.75 10.48 20.70
C VAL A 62 6.50 10.34 19.83
N LYS A 63 6.23 9.10 19.40
CA LYS A 63 4.99 8.72 18.72
C LYS A 63 3.93 8.28 19.73
N ILE A 64 2.66 8.43 19.37
CA ILE A 64 1.49 8.02 20.15
C ILE A 64 0.58 7.12 19.31
N PRO A 65 -0.31 6.31 19.93
CA PRO A 65 -1.35 5.62 19.19
C PRO A 65 -2.23 6.60 18.39
N GLY A 66 -2.60 6.22 17.16
CA GLY A 66 -3.27 7.10 16.19
C GLY A 66 -4.71 7.47 16.53
N GLY A 67 -5.39 6.63 17.31
CA GLY A 67 -6.79 6.85 17.71
C GLY A 67 -7.75 6.94 16.53
N GLU A 68 -8.84 7.69 16.67
CA GLU A 68 -9.88 7.76 15.66
C GLU A 68 -9.45 8.46 14.36
N SER A 69 -9.70 7.77 13.25
CA SER A 69 -9.52 8.31 11.89
C SER A 69 -10.47 9.46 11.58
N LEU A 70 -9.99 10.41 10.77
CA LEU A 70 -10.76 11.54 10.25
C LEU A 70 -11.88 11.09 9.29
N LEU A 71 -11.61 10.05 8.48
CA LEU A 71 -12.57 9.46 7.57
C LEU A 71 -12.98 8.08 8.06
N LYS A 72 -14.24 7.71 7.79
CA LYS A 72 -14.75 6.37 8.07
C LYS A 72 -14.53 5.47 6.85
N PRO A 73 -14.13 4.20 7.04
CA PRO A 73 -14.01 3.26 5.94
C PRO A 73 -15.38 2.98 5.31
N LEU A 74 -15.44 3.13 4.00
CA LEU A 74 -16.65 3.00 3.20
C LEU A 74 -16.68 1.66 2.43
N GLY A 75 -15.54 1.21 1.91
CA GLY A 75 -15.47 -0.01 1.12
C GLY A 75 -14.04 -0.41 0.77
N PHE A 76 -13.89 -1.64 0.29
CA PHE A 76 -12.64 -2.16 -0.23
C PHE A 76 -12.91 -2.99 -1.49
N ASP A 77 -12.20 -2.66 -2.57
CA ASP A 77 -12.24 -3.44 -3.80
C ASP A 77 -10.89 -4.11 -4.05
N TRP A 78 -10.95 -5.42 -4.34
CA TRP A 78 -9.83 -6.19 -4.87
C TRP A 78 -10.14 -6.51 -6.32
N ILE A 79 -9.51 -5.78 -7.24
CA ILE A 79 -9.85 -5.79 -8.66
C ILE A 79 -8.63 -6.08 -9.52
N LYS A 80 -8.87 -6.60 -10.73
CA LYS A 80 -7.82 -6.95 -11.68
C LYS A 80 -8.19 -6.65 -13.13
N GLY A 81 -7.19 -6.44 -13.97
CA GLY A 81 -7.38 -6.07 -15.37
C GLY A 81 -6.17 -6.36 -16.26
N SER A 82 -6.41 -6.37 -17.57
CA SER A 82 -5.37 -6.54 -18.59
C SER A 82 -4.46 -5.30 -18.71
N THR A 83 -4.96 -4.13 -18.31
CA THR A 83 -4.22 -2.87 -18.24
C THR A 83 -4.19 -2.34 -16.82
N LYS A 84 -3.29 -1.39 -16.53
CA LYS A 84 -3.27 -0.66 -15.27
C LYS A 84 -4.65 -0.03 -15.01
N ILE A 85 -5.15 -0.20 -13.79
CA ILE A 85 -6.46 0.30 -13.37
C ILE A 85 -6.28 1.65 -12.71
N THR A 86 -6.79 2.70 -13.34
CA THR A 86 -6.68 4.09 -12.89
C THR A 86 -8.07 4.74 -12.85
N GLU A 87 -8.22 5.82 -12.08
CA GLU A 87 -9.42 6.67 -12.11
C GLU A 87 -10.75 5.91 -11.90
N VAL A 88 -10.75 4.98 -10.93
CA VAL A 88 -11.89 4.10 -10.64
C VAL A 88 -13.16 4.89 -10.31
N LEU A 89 -13.05 6.00 -9.59
CA LEU A 89 -14.19 6.86 -9.23
C LEU A 89 -14.69 7.75 -10.38
N LYS A 90 -13.88 7.98 -11.42
CA LYS A 90 -14.37 8.64 -12.66
C LYS A 90 -15.24 7.70 -13.49
N ASN A 91 -15.03 6.39 -13.38
CA ASN A 91 -15.88 5.41 -14.04
C ASN A 91 -17.25 5.35 -13.34
N ARG A 92 -18.29 5.90 -13.96
CA ARG A 92 -19.68 5.88 -13.45
C ARG A 92 -20.25 4.47 -13.27
N LYS A 93 -19.63 3.45 -13.89
CA LYS A 93 -19.99 2.05 -13.72
C LYS A 93 -19.26 1.37 -12.56
N SER A 94 -18.27 2.03 -11.94
CA SER A 94 -17.61 1.45 -10.77
C SER A 94 -18.62 1.31 -9.64
N ARG A 95 -18.44 0.26 -8.86
CA ARG A 95 -19.40 -0.19 -7.84
C ARG A 95 -19.76 0.94 -6.86
N VAL A 96 -18.75 1.57 -6.27
CA VAL A 96 -18.94 2.67 -5.30
C VAL A 96 -19.64 3.85 -5.97
N ARG A 97 -19.20 4.23 -7.17
CA ARG A 97 -19.76 5.38 -7.88
C ARG A 97 -21.22 5.15 -8.26
N LYS A 98 -21.55 3.96 -8.73
CA LYS A 98 -22.91 3.54 -9.08
C LYS A 98 -23.85 3.63 -7.86
N VAL A 99 -23.45 3.06 -6.71
CA VAL A 99 -24.29 3.09 -5.49
C VAL A 99 -24.54 4.53 -5.04
N ILE A 100 -23.52 5.40 -5.07
CA ILE A 100 -23.66 6.81 -4.70
C ILE A 100 -24.56 7.56 -5.71
N ASP A 101 -24.37 7.35 -7.00
CA ASP A 101 -25.18 8.01 -8.04
C ASP A 101 -26.66 7.57 -7.96
N GLU A 102 -26.94 6.31 -7.58
CA GLU A 102 -28.29 5.79 -7.34
C GLU A 102 -28.92 6.34 -6.05
N ALA A 103 -28.15 6.44 -4.97
CA ALA A 103 -28.64 6.94 -3.67
C ALA A 103 -28.88 8.45 -3.68
N PHE A 104 -28.12 9.20 -4.50
CA PHE A 104 -28.15 10.66 -4.55
C PHE A 104 -28.36 11.17 -6.00
N PRO A 105 -29.52 10.92 -6.63
CA PRO A 105 -29.74 11.29 -8.04
C PRO A 105 -29.84 12.81 -8.26
N ASN A 106 -30.41 13.55 -7.29
CA ASN A 106 -30.66 14.99 -7.37
C ASN A 106 -30.16 15.76 -6.14
N GLY A 107 -29.36 15.12 -5.28
CA GLY A 107 -28.89 15.67 -4.01
C GLY A 107 -27.37 15.82 -3.96
N ASP A 108 -26.90 16.48 -2.90
CA ASP A 108 -25.48 16.61 -2.61
C ASP A 108 -24.89 15.24 -2.29
N LYS A 109 -23.89 14.84 -3.06
CA LYS A 109 -23.24 13.53 -2.92
C LYS A 109 -22.19 13.60 -1.81
N PRO A 110 -22.02 12.53 -1.01
CA PRO A 110 -20.96 12.48 -0.02
C PRO A 110 -19.60 12.58 -0.69
N PHE A 111 -18.65 13.27 -0.03
CA PHE A 111 -17.28 13.33 -0.50
C PHE A 111 -16.54 12.02 -0.19
N VAL A 112 -16.11 11.32 -1.24
CA VAL A 112 -15.39 10.04 -1.11
C VAL A 112 -13.90 10.25 -1.32
N TRP A 113 -13.09 9.66 -0.43
CA TRP A 113 -11.65 9.60 -0.60
C TRP A 113 -11.23 8.17 -0.92
N ALA A 114 -10.58 7.95 -2.05
CA ALA A 114 -10.06 6.65 -2.45
C ALA A 114 -8.53 6.62 -2.50
N PHE A 115 -7.95 5.50 -2.08
CA PHE A 115 -6.56 5.15 -2.34
C PHE A 115 -6.53 3.89 -3.19
N ASN A 116 -6.07 4.01 -4.43
CA ASN A 116 -5.93 2.91 -5.37
C ASN A 116 -4.47 2.46 -5.40
N LEU A 117 -4.15 1.39 -4.67
CA LEU A 117 -2.81 0.80 -4.66
C LEU A 117 -2.66 -0.12 -5.88
N GLN A 118 -1.99 0.39 -6.91
CA GLN A 118 -1.84 -0.30 -8.19
C GLN A 118 -0.62 -1.20 -8.15
N VAL A 119 -0.80 -2.47 -8.47
CA VAL A 119 0.26 -3.49 -8.56
C VAL A 119 0.37 -3.94 -10.02
N PRO A 120 1.20 -3.27 -10.84
CA PRO A 120 1.42 -3.68 -12.22
C PRO A 120 2.17 -5.01 -12.30
N GLY A 121 1.74 -5.89 -13.18
CA GLY A 121 2.34 -7.21 -13.37
C GLY A 121 1.91 -7.83 -14.70
N LYS A 122 2.00 -9.16 -14.81
CA LYS A 122 1.45 -9.88 -15.98
C LYS A 122 -0.07 -9.64 -16.11
N GLU A 123 -0.74 -9.64 -14.98
CA GLU A 123 -2.10 -9.16 -14.79
C GLU A 123 -2.00 -8.02 -13.78
N ASN A 124 -2.73 -6.92 -14.00
CA ASN A 124 -2.66 -5.75 -13.14
C ASN A 124 -3.69 -5.91 -12.04
N TYR A 125 -3.27 -5.73 -10.79
CA TYR A 125 -4.15 -5.76 -9.63
C TYR A 125 -4.24 -4.37 -9.01
N SER A 126 -5.38 -4.07 -8.40
CA SER A 126 -5.58 -2.87 -7.61
C SER A 126 -6.31 -3.22 -6.32
N ALA A 127 -5.73 -2.80 -5.20
CA ALA A 127 -6.42 -2.76 -3.91
C ALA A 127 -6.93 -1.33 -3.70
N VAL A 128 -8.24 -1.13 -3.79
CA VAL A 128 -8.85 0.19 -3.70
C VAL A 128 -9.56 0.35 -2.37
N ALA A 129 -9.05 1.27 -1.56
CA ALA A 129 -9.60 1.63 -0.27
C ALA A 129 -10.49 2.85 -0.41
N TYR A 130 -11.76 2.76 0.01
CA TYR A 130 -12.69 3.89 -0.03
C TYR A 130 -13.01 4.34 1.39
N PHE A 131 -13.01 5.66 1.58
CA PHE A 131 -13.32 6.33 2.82
C PHE A 131 -14.33 7.45 2.57
N VAL A 132 -15.11 7.81 3.58
CA VAL A 132 -16.09 8.89 3.52
C VAL A 132 -15.95 9.81 4.74
N GLY A 133 -16.09 11.11 4.51
CA GLY A 133 -16.21 12.09 5.58
C GLY A 133 -17.65 12.11 6.10
N THR A 134 -17.83 11.86 7.40
CA THR A 134 -19.14 12.02 8.07
C THR A 134 -19.28 13.39 8.71
N GLU A 135 -18.16 14.11 8.84
CA GLU A 135 -18.11 15.42 9.44
C GLU A 135 -17.50 16.42 8.46
N PRO A 136 -17.93 17.68 8.59
CA PRO A 136 -17.19 18.83 8.15
C PRO A 136 -15.65 18.79 8.33
N ILE A 137 -14.88 18.76 7.22
CA ILE A 137 -13.46 19.17 7.20
C ILE A 137 -13.30 20.63 7.66
N PRO A 138 -12.60 20.91 8.78
CA PRO A 138 -12.42 22.27 9.26
C PRO A 138 -11.55 23.12 8.32
N GLU A 139 -11.98 24.36 8.03
CA GLU A 139 -11.21 25.30 7.21
C GLU A 139 -9.83 25.57 7.84
N GLY A 140 -8.78 25.55 7.01
CA GLY A 140 -7.41 25.74 7.45
C GLY A 140 -6.77 24.52 8.12
N SER A 141 -7.52 23.43 8.35
CA SER A 141 -6.94 22.16 8.82
C SER A 141 -5.92 21.59 7.83
N LEU A 142 -5.04 20.70 8.28
CA LEU A 142 -4.06 20.05 7.40
C LEU A 142 -4.74 19.25 6.27
N MET A 143 -5.92 18.69 6.54
CA MET A 143 -6.72 18.00 5.53
C MET A 143 -7.30 18.96 4.49
N ASP A 144 -7.84 20.11 4.91
CA ASP A 144 -8.30 21.18 4.01
C ASP A 144 -7.15 21.72 3.14
N GLN A 145 -5.99 21.97 3.74
CA GLN A 145 -4.78 22.37 3.03
C GLN A 145 -4.32 21.31 2.02
N PHE A 146 -4.43 20.02 2.35
CA PHE A 146 -4.09 18.92 1.43
C PHE A 146 -5.01 18.86 0.21
N LEU A 147 -6.32 19.07 0.41
CA LEU A 147 -7.29 19.11 -0.68
C LEU A 147 -7.02 20.31 -1.60
N LYS A 148 -6.74 21.49 -1.02
CA LYS A 148 -6.46 22.75 -1.73
C LYS A 148 -5.05 22.84 -2.35
N GLY A 149 -4.11 22.05 -1.84
CA GLY A 149 -2.70 22.10 -2.22
C GLY A 149 -2.43 21.67 -3.66
N ASP A 150 -1.19 21.83 -4.10
CA ASP A 150 -0.71 21.25 -5.36
C ASP A 150 -0.17 19.83 -5.15
N ASP A 151 0.21 19.16 -6.24
CA ASP A 151 0.75 17.81 -6.16
C ASP A 151 2.10 17.77 -5.43
N GLY A 152 2.88 18.86 -5.46
CA GLY A 152 4.12 18.97 -4.70
C GLY A 152 3.87 18.89 -3.18
N PHE A 153 2.90 19.67 -2.69
CA PHE A 153 2.44 19.61 -1.31
C PHE A 153 1.93 18.22 -0.97
N ARG A 154 1.00 17.66 -1.76
CA ARG A 154 0.41 16.35 -1.50
C ARG A 154 1.47 15.25 -1.45
N ASN A 155 2.38 15.24 -2.42
CA ASN A 155 3.47 14.28 -2.51
C ASN A 155 4.44 14.39 -1.33
N SER A 156 4.66 15.60 -0.84
CA SER A 156 5.55 15.83 0.30
C SER A 156 4.96 15.38 1.64
N ARG A 157 3.63 15.16 1.73
CA ARG A 157 2.89 14.93 2.98
C ARG A 157 2.18 13.58 3.06
N LEU A 158 1.78 12.97 1.95
CA LEU A 158 0.98 11.75 1.98
C LEU A 158 1.83 10.57 2.49
N LYS A 159 1.43 10.02 3.64
CA LYS A 159 2.12 8.95 4.37
C LYS A 159 1.26 7.69 4.45
N LEU A 160 1.89 6.54 4.26
CA LEU A 160 1.32 5.21 4.47
C LEU A 160 2.03 4.53 5.65
N ILE A 161 1.24 3.93 6.52
CA ILE A 161 1.70 3.00 7.56
C ILE A 161 1.12 1.63 7.22
N ALA A 162 1.97 0.61 7.11
CA ALA A 162 1.57 -0.76 6.83
C ALA A 162 2.14 -1.72 7.90
N ASN A 163 1.26 -2.45 8.60
CA ASN A 163 1.66 -3.47 9.57
C ASN A 163 1.35 -4.87 9.02
N ILE A 164 2.33 -5.79 9.07
CA ILE A 164 2.11 -7.20 8.69
C ILE A 164 1.62 -7.98 9.93
N VAL A 165 0.31 -7.95 10.16
CA VAL A 165 -0.35 -8.60 11.30
C VAL A 165 -0.14 -10.12 11.28
N LYS A 166 -0.30 -10.75 10.11
CA LYS A 166 -0.07 -12.18 9.87
C LYS A 166 0.63 -12.34 8.54
N GLY A 167 1.64 -13.21 8.51
CA GLY A 167 2.30 -13.54 7.25
C GLY A 167 3.56 -14.37 7.43
N PRO A 168 4.06 -14.98 6.35
CA PRO A 168 5.33 -15.69 6.38
C PRO A 168 6.48 -14.80 6.84
N TRP A 169 7.43 -15.38 7.57
CA TRP A 169 8.58 -14.64 8.12
C TRP A 169 9.38 -13.90 7.05
N ILE A 170 9.47 -14.44 5.82
CA ILE A 170 10.17 -13.81 4.70
C ILE A 170 9.53 -12.49 4.26
N VAL A 171 8.19 -12.41 4.29
CA VAL A 171 7.45 -11.17 3.98
C VAL A 171 7.67 -10.16 5.10
N ARG A 172 7.54 -10.58 6.36
CA ARG A 172 7.81 -9.71 7.52
C ARG A 172 9.25 -9.19 7.52
N LYS A 173 10.22 -9.99 7.09
CA LYS A 173 11.61 -9.57 7.01
C LYS A 173 11.85 -8.55 5.89
N ALA A 174 11.17 -8.70 4.75
CA ALA A 174 11.30 -7.80 3.61
C ALA A 174 10.56 -6.46 3.79
N VAL A 175 9.37 -6.49 4.39
CA VAL A 175 8.55 -5.29 4.64
C VAL A 175 8.97 -4.57 5.93
N GLY A 176 9.49 -5.32 6.91
CA GLY A 176 9.55 -4.90 8.30
C GLY A 176 8.25 -5.26 9.05
N GLU A 177 8.29 -5.21 10.38
CA GLU A 177 7.08 -5.40 11.19
C GLU A 177 6.05 -4.28 10.96
N GLN A 178 6.56 -3.06 10.79
CA GLN A 178 5.82 -1.86 10.40
C GLN A 178 6.63 -1.11 9.34
N ALA A 179 6.03 -0.91 8.18
CA ALA A 179 6.57 -0.04 7.14
C ALA A 179 5.91 1.34 7.24
N VAL A 180 6.71 2.39 7.27
CA VAL A 180 6.23 3.78 7.24
C VAL A 180 6.90 4.48 6.07
N CYS A 181 6.12 5.08 5.18
CA CYS A 181 6.64 5.72 3.99
C CYS A 181 5.85 6.98 3.64
N ILE A 182 6.54 8.06 3.30
CA ILE A 182 5.92 9.18 2.58
C ILE A 182 5.73 8.75 1.12
N ILE A 183 4.63 8.04 0.88
CA ILE A 183 4.37 7.37 -0.41
C ILE A 183 4.35 8.34 -1.59
N GLY A 184 3.96 9.59 -1.36
CA GLY A 184 3.99 10.63 -2.39
C GLY A 184 5.39 10.99 -2.90
N ARG A 185 6.45 10.74 -2.11
CA ARG A 185 7.86 10.90 -2.53
C ARG A 185 8.44 9.62 -3.11
N ALA A 186 8.01 8.48 -2.59
CA ALA A 186 8.56 7.17 -2.96
C ALA A 186 7.96 6.60 -4.26
N LEU A 187 6.71 6.94 -4.57
CA LEU A 187 5.94 6.42 -5.68
C LEU A 187 5.32 7.54 -6.50
N SER A 188 5.09 7.28 -7.79
CA SER A 188 4.28 8.16 -8.62
C SER A 188 2.82 8.09 -8.15
N CYS A 189 2.31 9.24 -7.70
CA CYS A 189 0.92 9.39 -7.28
C CYS A 189 0.18 10.30 -8.27
N LYS A 190 -0.97 9.85 -8.80
CA LYS A 190 -1.87 10.70 -9.60
C LYS A 190 -3.10 11.03 -8.75
N TYR A 191 -3.34 12.33 -8.55
CA TYR A 191 -4.47 12.84 -7.78
C TYR A 191 -5.62 13.16 -8.72
N CYS A 192 -6.68 12.37 -8.64
CA CYS A 192 -7.88 12.52 -9.44
C CYS A 192 -8.94 13.21 -8.58
N PHE A 193 -9.04 14.53 -8.75
CA PHE A 193 -9.92 15.39 -7.97
C PHE A 193 -11.18 15.76 -8.77
N ASP A 194 -12.32 15.69 -8.10
CA ASP A 194 -13.65 16.14 -8.58
C ASP A 194 -14.41 16.73 -7.37
N GLU A 195 -15.55 17.38 -7.59
CA GLU A 195 -16.37 18.00 -6.52
C GLU A 195 -16.83 16.97 -5.47
N GLN A 196 -16.89 15.69 -5.84
CA GLN A 196 -17.49 14.61 -5.06
C GLN A 196 -16.48 13.57 -4.58
N PHE A 197 -15.22 13.66 -5.03
CA PHE A 197 -14.21 12.71 -4.61
C PHE A 197 -12.78 13.20 -4.81
N LEU A 198 -11.88 12.58 -4.05
CA LEU A 198 -10.45 12.54 -4.33
C LEU A 198 -10.01 11.07 -4.41
N GLU A 199 -9.50 10.66 -5.57
CA GLU A 199 -8.82 9.38 -5.72
C GLU A 199 -7.32 9.59 -5.87
N VAL A 200 -6.54 8.84 -5.10
CA VAL A 200 -5.08 8.80 -5.22
C VAL A 200 -4.69 7.47 -5.84
N ASP A 201 -4.30 7.53 -7.11
CA ASP A 201 -3.71 6.42 -7.85
C ASP A 201 -2.24 6.30 -7.45
N VAL A 202 -1.87 5.24 -6.72
CA VAL A 202 -0.51 5.00 -6.22
C VAL A 202 0.13 3.88 -7.04
N ASP A 203 1.05 4.26 -7.93
CA ASP A 203 1.73 3.32 -8.84
C ASP A 203 2.92 2.64 -8.16
N ILE A 204 2.71 1.44 -7.60
CA ILE A 204 3.80 0.68 -6.96
C ILE A 204 4.88 0.30 -7.99
N GLY A 205 4.51 0.15 -9.26
CA GLY A 205 5.44 -0.17 -10.34
C GLY A 205 6.40 0.96 -10.68
N SER A 206 6.20 2.18 -10.18
CA SER A 206 7.08 3.32 -10.43
C SER A 206 8.40 3.25 -9.65
N SER A 207 8.51 2.34 -8.67
CA SER A 207 9.72 2.11 -7.88
C SER A 207 10.13 0.65 -7.97
N MET A 208 11.37 0.39 -8.41
CA MET A 208 11.89 -0.98 -8.50
C MET A 208 11.90 -1.67 -7.13
N VAL A 209 12.23 -0.93 -6.07
CA VAL A 209 12.29 -1.44 -4.69
C VAL A 209 10.89 -1.77 -4.19
N ALA A 210 9.95 -0.83 -4.30
CA ALA A 210 8.58 -1.06 -3.85
C ALA A 210 7.92 -2.19 -4.64
N SER A 211 8.13 -2.21 -5.96
CA SER A 211 7.67 -3.29 -6.83
C SER A 211 8.22 -4.64 -6.39
N ALA A 212 9.51 -4.77 -6.10
CA ALA A 212 10.10 -6.02 -5.64
C ALA A 212 9.50 -6.51 -4.31
N ILE A 213 9.35 -5.59 -3.33
CA ILE A 213 8.78 -5.92 -2.01
C ILE A 213 7.31 -6.33 -2.14
N VAL A 214 6.51 -5.58 -2.89
CA VAL A 214 5.09 -5.85 -3.06
C VAL A 214 4.87 -7.13 -3.86
N HIS A 215 5.67 -7.42 -4.90
CA HIS A 215 5.56 -8.69 -5.63
C HIS A 215 5.94 -9.90 -4.78
N LEU A 216 6.93 -9.76 -3.89
CA LEU A 216 7.22 -10.80 -2.90
C LEU A 216 6.01 -11.02 -1.98
N ALA A 217 5.43 -9.96 -1.43
CA ALA A 217 4.24 -10.05 -0.57
C ALA A 217 3.03 -10.62 -1.33
N PHE A 218 2.84 -10.22 -2.59
CA PHE A 218 1.78 -10.69 -3.47
C PHE A 218 1.83 -12.21 -3.65
N GLY A 219 3.02 -12.80 -3.74
CA GLY A 219 3.18 -14.26 -3.79
C GLY A 219 2.64 -15.01 -2.58
N TYR A 220 2.40 -14.32 -1.47
CA TYR A 220 1.85 -14.86 -0.22
C TYR A 220 0.51 -14.23 0.18
N ILE A 221 -0.11 -13.41 -0.68
CA ILE A 221 -1.25 -12.55 -0.31
C ILE A 221 -2.47 -13.30 0.24
N SER A 222 -2.65 -14.57 -0.14
CA SER A 222 -3.67 -15.48 0.40
C SER A 222 -3.41 -15.96 1.84
N MET A 223 -2.27 -15.59 2.42
CA MET A 223 -1.88 -15.93 3.80
C MET A 223 -1.42 -14.69 4.59
N LEU A 224 -1.58 -13.49 4.01
CA LEU A 224 -1.22 -12.22 4.63
C LEU A 224 -2.44 -11.58 5.25
N THR A 225 -2.26 -11.04 6.46
CA THR A 225 -3.15 -10.02 7.03
C THR A 225 -2.35 -8.75 7.16
N VAL A 226 -2.83 -7.68 6.52
CA VAL A 226 -2.14 -6.39 6.47
C VAL A 226 -3.09 -5.31 6.96
N ASP A 227 -2.59 -4.51 7.90
CA ASP A 227 -3.23 -3.26 8.31
C ASP A 227 -2.57 -2.11 7.56
N LEU A 228 -3.37 -1.29 6.90
CA LEU A 228 -2.94 -0.08 6.24
C LEU A 228 -3.60 1.13 6.89
N ALA A 229 -2.83 2.20 7.11
CA ALA A 229 -3.36 3.51 7.46
C ALA A 229 -2.72 4.61 6.64
N PHE A 230 -3.55 5.55 6.20
CA PHE A 230 -3.15 6.74 5.49
C PHE A 230 -3.10 7.93 6.46
N VAL A 231 -2.08 8.75 6.36
CA VAL A 231 -1.83 9.89 7.24
C VAL A 231 -1.33 11.06 6.39
N ILE A 232 -1.69 12.29 6.76
CA ILE A 232 -1.05 13.49 6.22
C ILE A 232 0.04 13.90 7.21
N GLU A 233 1.29 13.87 6.79
CA GLU A 233 2.45 14.12 7.66
C GLU A 233 2.44 15.55 8.20
N GLY A 234 2.46 15.69 9.53
CA GLY A 234 2.62 16.98 10.21
C GLY A 234 4.10 17.37 10.28
N GLN A 235 4.45 18.53 9.73
CA GLN A 235 5.82 19.07 9.65
C GLN A 235 6.02 20.36 10.48
N SER A 236 4.95 20.91 11.07
CA SER A 236 5.01 22.05 12.01
C SER A 236 4.32 21.72 13.33
N GLU A 237 4.61 22.48 14.40
CA GLU A 237 4.01 22.24 15.72
C GLU A 237 2.48 22.38 15.70
N SER A 238 1.95 23.30 14.90
CA SER A 238 0.50 23.51 14.74
C SER A 238 -0.23 22.38 14.01
N GLU A 239 0.53 21.49 13.35
CA GLU A 239 0.00 20.33 12.62
C GLU A 239 0.04 19.05 13.47
N LEU A 240 0.50 19.13 14.73
CA LEU A 240 0.63 18.00 15.63
C LEU A 240 -0.43 18.02 16.76
N PRO A 241 -0.87 16.85 17.26
CA PRO A 241 -0.49 15.51 16.83
C PRO A 241 -1.03 15.16 15.44
N GLU A 242 -0.33 14.26 14.75
CA GLU A 242 -0.87 13.66 13.53
C GLU A 242 -2.13 12.85 13.84
N ARG A 243 -3.03 12.77 12.87
CA ARG A 243 -4.24 11.93 12.93
C ARG A 243 -4.31 11.01 11.72
N LEU A 244 -4.87 9.83 11.91
CA LEU A 244 -5.15 8.92 10.80
C LEU A 244 -6.18 9.58 9.87
N LEU A 245 -5.91 9.59 8.57
CA LEU A 245 -6.89 9.97 7.57
C LEU A 245 -7.93 8.85 7.42
N GLY A 246 -7.46 7.61 7.31
CA GLY A 246 -8.29 6.41 7.23
C GLY A 246 -7.43 5.17 7.40
N ALA A 247 -8.04 4.08 7.87
CA ALA A 247 -7.36 2.80 8.05
C ALA A 247 -8.24 1.62 7.59
N LEU A 248 -7.60 0.58 7.08
CA LEU A 248 -8.26 -0.66 6.65
C LEU A 248 -7.36 -1.86 6.91
N ARG A 249 -7.98 -3.02 7.12
CA ARG A 249 -7.35 -4.33 7.16
C ARG A 249 -7.83 -5.09 5.95
N PHE A 250 -6.95 -5.84 5.29
CA PHE A 250 -7.35 -6.95 4.43
C PHE A 250 -6.62 -8.21 4.85
N SER A 251 -7.22 -9.37 4.58
CA SER A 251 -6.63 -10.66 4.91
C SER A 251 -6.93 -11.72 3.89
N ASP A 252 -5.93 -12.59 3.69
CA ASP A 252 -6.02 -13.82 2.92
C ASP A 252 -6.64 -13.58 1.52
N LEU A 253 -6.27 -12.48 0.85
CA LEU A 253 -6.85 -12.14 -0.44
C LEU A 253 -6.45 -13.20 -1.46
N ASN A 254 -7.43 -13.87 -2.05
CA ASN A 254 -7.18 -14.80 -3.15
C ASN A 254 -7.12 -14.01 -4.48
N PRO A 255 -6.00 -14.02 -5.22
CA PRO A 255 -5.91 -13.36 -6.53
C PRO A 255 -6.97 -13.85 -7.54
N ALA A 256 -7.41 -15.10 -7.42
CA ALA A 256 -8.48 -15.64 -8.27
C ALA A 256 -9.86 -15.03 -7.99
N CYS A 257 -10.07 -14.46 -6.81
CA CYS A 257 -11.32 -13.81 -6.40
C CYS A 257 -11.34 -12.31 -6.68
N ALA A 258 -10.25 -11.73 -7.23
CA ALA A 258 -10.27 -10.34 -7.65
C ALA A 258 -11.28 -10.15 -8.78
N SER A 259 -12.16 -9.17 -8.62
CA SER A 259 -13.17 -8.83 -9.62
C SER A 259 -12.52 -8.28 -10.88
N LEU A 260 -13.00 -8.70 -12.04
CA LEU A 260 -12.54 -8.15 -13.30
C LEU A 260 -13.01 -6.69 -13.41
N TYR A 261 -12.06 -5.77 -13.59
CA TYR A 261 -12.36 -4.37 -13.82
C TYR A 261 -12.70 -4.13 -15.28
N GLU A 262 -13.89 -3.60 -15.54
CA GLU A 262 -14.29 -3.16 -16.86
C GLU A 262 -13.93 -1.66 -17.04
N PRO A 263 -12.94 -1.33 -17.89
CA PRO A 263 -12.61 0.07 -18.15
C PRO A 263 -13.78 0.77 -18.86
N SER A 264 -13.96 2.05 -18.57
CA SER A 264 -14.90 2.88 -19.31
C SER A 264 -14.45 2.99 -20.78
N PRO A 265 -15.33 2.81 -21.78
CA PRO A 265 -14.97 2.94 -23.20
C PRO A 265 -14.49 4.34 -23.62
N LEU A 266 -14.68 5.36 -22.76
CA LEU A 266 -14.51 6.77 -23.09
C LEU A 266 -13.16 7.36 -22.63
N GLY A 267 -12.07 6.59 -22.76
CA GLY A 267 -10.74 7.00 -22.32
C GLY A 267 -9.58 6.59 -23.24
N SER A 268 -9.88 6.14 -24.47
CA SER A 268 -8.88 5.68 -25.43
C SER A 268 -8.91 6.50 -26.72
N THR A 269 -8.74 7.82 -26.57
CA THR A 269 -8.26 8.69 -27.65
C THR A 269 -7.21 9.62 -27.08
N ASP A 270 -6.04 9.07 -26.78
CA ASP A 270 -4.73 9.76 -26.83
C ASP A 270 -3.66 8.75 -26.44
N ASN A 271 -3.31 7.89 -27.40
CA ASN A 271 -1.98 7.28 -27.54
C ASN A 271 -1.97 6.47 -28.84
N LEU A 272 -2.02 7.19 -29.97
CA LEU A 272 -1.54 6.64 -31.23
C LEU A 272 -0.11 7.16 -31.47
N GLN A 273 0.81 6.19 -31.47
CA GLN A 273 2.13 6.19 -32.12
C GLN A 273 3.29 6.95 -31.44
N SER A 274 4.00 6.19 -30.60
CA SER A 274 5.43 5.98 -30.85
C SER A 274 5.73 4.47 -30.89
N SER A 275 5.34 3.86 -32.01
CA SER A 275 5.90 2.57 -32.39
C SER A 275 7.37 2.77 -32.77
N LEU A 276 8.29 2.30 -31.94
CA LEU A 276 9.65 1.99 -32.35
C LEU A 276 9.99 0.53 -31.99
N PRO A 277 10.86 -0.12 -32.79
CA PRO A 277 10.73 -1.53 -33.12
C PRO A 277 11.22 -2.45 -32.01
N THR A 278 10.63 -3.65 -31.97
CA THR A 278 10.94 -4.81 -31.12
C THR A 278 12.33 -5.43 -31.35
N ARG A 279 13.38 -4.63 -31.64
CA ARG A 279 14.73 -5.10 -32.00
C ARG A 279 15.86 -4.70 -31.03
N LEU A 280 15.56 -4.19 -29.84
CA LEU A 280 16.59 -3.81 -28.84
C LEU A 280 16.62 -4.67 -27.56
N TRP A 281 15.91 -5.81 -27.53
CA TRP A 281 15.92 -6.73 -26.37
C TRP A 281 16.67 -8.06 -26.60
N LYS A 282 17.49 -8.16 -27.65
CA LYS A 282 18.39 -9.31 -27.89
C LYS A 282 19.88 -9.04 -27.62
N SER A 283 20.24 -8.06 -26.78
CA SER A 283 21.66 -7.68 -26.59
C SER A 283 22.14 -7.48 -25.14
N ILE A 284 21.50 -8.07 -24.12
CA ILE A 284 22.09 -8.18 -22.77
C ILE A 284 21.98 -9.63 -22.25
N GLY A 285 22.28 -10.59 -23.13
CA GLY A 285 22.23 -12.02 -22.84
C GLY A 285 23.36 -12.83 -23.50
N GLN A 286 24.45 -12.19 -23.91
CA GLN A 286 25.62 -12.84 -24.51
C GLN A 286 26.93 -12.14 -24.07
N GLY A 287 27.05 -11.89 -22.76
CA GLY A 287 28.17 -11.15 -22.18
C GLY A 287 28.98 -11.91 -21.13
N PHE A 288 28.95 -13.24 -21.07
CA PHE A 288 29.86 -14.04 -20.24
C PHE A 288 30.04 -15.45 -20.83
N SER A 289 30.73 -15.57 -21.97
CA SER A 289 31.23 -16.85 -22.49
C SER A 289 32.45 -16.64 -23.40
N GLN A 290 33.42 -15.83 -22.95
CA GLN A 290 34.75 -15.75 -23.58
C GLN A 290 35.84 -15.56 -22.52
N LEU A 291 36.03 -16.58 -21.69
CA LEU A 291 37.34 -16.91 -21.15
C LEU A 291 37.48 -18.42 -21.29
N LEU A 292 38.64 -18.84 -21.84
CA LEU A 292 39.05 -20.21 -22.21
C LEU A 292 38.73 -20.62 -23.66
N HIS A 293 39.55 -20.13 -24.59
CA HIS A 293 40.00 -20.97 -25.71
C HIS A 293 41.13 -21.89 -25.20
N PRO A 294 41.22 -23.14 -25.70
CA PRO A 294 42.27 -23.41 -26.67
C PRO A 294 41.76 -24.04 -27.98
N VAL A 295 42.66 -23.97 -28.96
CA VAL A 295 42.57 -24.19 -30.41
C VAL A 295 42.21 -25.64 -30.82
N PRO A 296 41.62 -25.86 -32.02
CA PRO A 296 40.97 -27.12 -32.42
C PRO A 296 41.87 -28.06 -33.24
N GLY A 297 41.55 -29.36 -33.22
CA GLY A 297 42.16 -30.36 -34.09
C GLY A 297 41.28 -31.59 -34.31
N ALA A 298 40.83 -31.73 -35.56
CA ALA A 298 40.55 -32.93 -36.35
C ALA A 298 39.46 -33.96 -35.91
N GLN A 299 38.60 -34.24 -36.89
CA GLN A 299 37.71 -35.39 -37.00
C GLN A 299 38.51 -36.71 -36.99
N GLU A 300 37.97 -37.78 -36.40
CA GLU A 300 37.61 -39.02 -37.12
C GLU A 300 37.00 -40.10 -36.20
N ASN A 301 36.30 -41.02 -36.87
CA ASN A 301 35.53 -42.17 -36.41
C ASN A 301 36.20 -43.09 -35.38
N GLY A 302 35.40 -43.81 -34.59
CA GLY A 302 35.87 -45.03 -33.93
C GLY A 302 34.91 -45.60 -32.89
N PHE A 303 34.46 -46.82 -33.13
CA PHE A 303 33.55 -47.62 -32.30
C PHE A 303 34.23 -48.23 -31.05
N THR A 304 33.34 -48.71 -30.16
CA THR A 304 33.45 -49.85 -29.19
C THR A 304 33.93 -49.68 -27.74
N SER A 305 33.06 -50.25 -26.89
CA SER A 305 33.26 -51.09 -25.69
C SER A 305 33.61 -50.47 -24.33
N ASP A 306 32.59 -50.55 -23.46
CA ASP A 306 32.56 -51.22 -22.15
C ASP A 306 33.30 -50.69 -20.91
N THR A 307 32.47 -50.62 -19.86
CA THR A 307 32.69 -50.98 -18.44
C THR A 307 33.10 -49.95 -17.38
N ALA A 308 32.25 -49.98 -16.33
CA ALA A 308 32.52 -49.94 -14.90
C ALA A 308 32.45 -48.59 -14.14
N HIS A 309 31.39 -48.52 -13.32
CA HIS A 309 31.16 -47.70 -12.13
C HIS A 309 32.40 -47.44 -11.25
N VAL A 310 32.52 -46.22 -10.69
CA VAL A 310 32.69 -45.95 -9.23
C VAL A 310 32.18 -44.53 -8.91
N ASN A 311 31.47 -44.41 -7.78
CA ASN A 311 30.93 -43.19 -7.16
C ASN A 311 31.97 -42.09 -6.89
N GLY A 312 31.59 -40.83 -7.15
CA GLY A 312 32.26 -39.64 -6.65
C GLY A 312 31.23 -38.57 -6.28
N THR A 313 31.01 -38.38 -4.98
CA THR A 313 30.23 -37.29 -4.39
C THR A 313 31.02 -35.99 -4.53
N SER A 314 30.48 -34.96 -5.18
CA SER A 314 31.05 -33.60 -5.12
C SER A 314 29.95 -32.54 -5.07
N GLU A 315 29.89 -31.90 -3.91
CA GLU A 315 29.53 -30.51 -3.63
C GLU A 315 29.16 -29.63 -4.84
N LEU A 316 27.87 -29.28 -4.96
CA LEU A 316 27.39 -28.10 -5.67
C LEU A 316 26.16 -27.55 -4.91
N LYS A 317 26.41 -26.88 -3.79
CA LYS A 317 25.40 -26.06 -3.08
C LYS A 317 26.05 -24.81 -2.47
N GLU A 318 26.65 -23.97 -3.31
CA GLU A 318 27.12 -22.64 -2.84
C GLU A 318 26.86 -21.48 -3.82
N GLY A 319 26.21 -21.71 -4.97
CA GLY A 319 25.91 -20.64 -5.95
C GLY A 319 24.55 -19.94 -5.78
N CYS A 320 23.59 -20.57 -5.09
CA CYS A 320 22.21 -20.06 -5.01
C CYS A 320 21.94 -19.20 -3.77
N GLU A 321 22.75 -19.35 -2.71
CA GLU A 321 22.58 -18.60 -1.45
C GLU A 321 23.16 -17.18 -1.54
N ASP A 322 24.33 -17.02 -2.15
CA ASP A 322 24.95 -15.69 -2.33
C ASP A 322 24.18 -14.79 -3.31
N SER A 323 23.53 -15.39 -4.32
CA SER A 323 22.64 -14.69 -5.25
C SER A 323 21.38 -14.12 -4.57
N LYS A 324 20.93 -14.72 -3.47
CA LYS A 324 19.79 -14.20 -2.69
C LYS A 324 20.24 -13.17 -1.67
N LYS A 325 21.48 -13.28 -1.20
CA LYS A 325 22.08 -12.40 -0.19
C LYS A 325 22.31 -10.98 -0.73
N TRP A 326 22.71 -10.82 -1.99
CA TRP A 326 22.86 -9.47 -2.58
C TRP A 326 21.51 -8.80 -2.87
N ILE A 327 20.48 -9.55 -3.29
CA ILE A 327 19.12 -9.01 -3.46
C ILE A 327 18.56 -8.59 -2.11
N LEU A 328 18.72 -9.41 -1.06
CA LEU A 328 18.38 -9.00 0.30
C LEU A 328 19.17 -7.76 0.74
N ASN A 329 20.47 -7.68 0.45
CA ASN A 329 21.30 -6.53 0.81
C ASN A 329 20.93 -5.25 0.02
N LEU A 330 20.46 -5.38 -1.22
CA LEU A 330 19.97 -4.25 -2.02
C LEU A 330 18.60 -3.76 -1.51
N LEU A 331 17.71 -4.70 -1.18
CA LEU A 331 16.44 -4.40 -0.51
C LEU A 331 16.67 -3.79 0.88
N ILE A 332 17.70 -4.24 1.61
CA ILE A 332 18.07 -3.70 2.93
C ILE A 332 18.68 -2.30 2.80
N ALA A 333 19.61 -2.08 1.86
CA ALA A 333 20.29 -0.80 1.66
C ALA A 333 19.31 0.33 1.25
N ASP A 334 18.28 0.03 0.45
CA ASP A 334 17.24 0.99 0.10
C ASP A 334 16.08 1.01 1.11
N SER A 335 15.85 -0.07 1.87
CA SER A 335 14.90 -0.02 3.00
C SER A 335 15.35 0.95 4.09
N VAL A 336 16.64 1.35 4.14
CA VAL A 336 17.09 2.49 4.97
C VAL A 336 16.31 3.77 4.63
N THR A 337 15.89 3.97 3.37
CA THR A 337 14.98 5.09 3.02
C THR A 337 13.52 4.87 3.46
N PHE A 338 13.10 3.62 3.68
CA PHE A 338 11.80 3.24 4.27
C PHE A 338 11.81 3.13 5.80
N THR A 339 12.99 3.07 6.45
CA THR A 339 13.13 2.86 7.90
C THR A 339 13.78 4.03 8.64
N ASN A 340 14.26 5.09 7.97
CA ASN A 340 14.92 6.24 8.61
C ASN A 340 14.05 7.07 9.60
N GLU A 341 12.85 6.61 9.96
CA GLU A 341 12.01 7.17 11.02
C GLU A 341 11.77 6.25 12.24
N SER A 342 12.45 5.10 12.34
CA SER A 342 12.23 4.13 13.43
C SER A 342 13.19 4.25 14.62
N ASP A 343 14.17 5.15 14.61
CA ASP A 343 15.13 5.26 15.73
C ASP A 343 14.57 6.12 16.86
N GLY A 344 13.84 5.47 17.77
CA GLY A 344 13.26 6.11 18.95
C GLY A 344 12.66 5.16 19.98
N TYR A 345 13.16 3.92 20.12
CA TYR A 345 12.84 3.09 21.29
C TYR A 345 13.74 3.47 22.47
N GLY A 346 13.40 4.57 23.15
CA GLY A 346 13.93 4.87 24.47
C GLY A 346 13.08 4.18 25.54
N ILE A 347 13.52 3.01 26.01
CA ILE A 347 13.06 2.47 27.30
C ILE A 347 13.68 3.36 28.38
N SER A 348 12.93 4.32 28.90
CA SER A 348 13.32 5.04 30.12
C SER A 348 13.11 4.13 31.33
N GLY A 349 14.18 4.03 32.12
CA GLY A 349 14.28 3.16 33.28
C GLY A 349 13.24 3.44 34.36
N GLN A 350 12.99 2.39 35.13
CA GLN A 350 12.22 2.41 36.37
C GLN A 350 12.85 3.39 37.37
N ASP A 351 12.07 4.38 37.80
CA ASP A 351 12.38 5.20 38.98
C ASP A 351 11.98 4.45 40.28
N PRO A 352 12.71 4.66 41.39
CA PRO A 352 12.62 3.84 42.58
C PRO A 352 11.41 4.20 43.47
N ARG A 353 10.81 3.17 44.06
CA ARG A 353 9.72 3.26 45.05
C ARG A 353 10.11 4.15 46.26
N PRO A 354 9.20 4.95 46.82
CA PRO A 354 9.44 5.67 48.06
C PRO A 354 9.40 4.72 49.28
N PRO A 355 10.08 5.07 50.40
CA PRO A 355 10.19 4.18 51.56
C PRO A 355 8.89 4.16 52.38
N VAL A 356 8.47 2.95 52.73
CA VAL A 356 7.37 2.67 53.66
C VAL A 356 7.86 2.96 55.08
N THR A 357 7.27 3.95 55.76
CA THR A 357 7.46 4.15 57.20
C THR A 357 6.47 3.26 57.97
N CYS A 358 7.00 2.24 58.63
CA CYS A 358 6.25 1.36 59.52
C CYS A 358 6.10 2.02 60.90
N LYS A 359 4.85 2.35 61.29
CA LYS A 359 4.52 2.74 62.67
C LYS A 359 4.62 1.52 63.58
N ARG A 360 5.56 1.54 64.53
CA ARG A 360 5.56 0.63 65.69
C ARG A 360 4.39 0.99 66.63
N LYS A 361 3.52 0.02 66.90
CA LYS A 361 2.79 -0.12 68.16
C LYS A 361 3.61 -1.06 69.04
N GLY A 362 3.74 -0.72 70.32
CA GLY A 362 4.43 -1.53 71.34
C GLY A 362 5.62 -0.81 71.90
#